data_AF-A0A7J9QR35-F1
#
_entry.id   AF-A0A7J9QR35-F1
#
_cell.length_a   1.000
_cell.length_b   1.000
_cell.length_c   1.000
_cell.angle_alpha   90.00
_cell.angle_beta   90.00
_cell.angle_gamma   90.00
#
_symmetry.space_group_name_H-M   'P 1'
#
loop_
_entity.id
_entity.type
_entity.pdbx_description
1 polymer ?
#
loop_
_entity_poly.entity_id
_entity_poly.type
_entity_poly.pdbx_seq_one_letter_code
_entity_poly.pdbx_strand_id
1 'polypeptide(L)'
;MSANHETETKEFDEVLKSTDLLVDESVQIYELESEKGNVIDELYNSLKVITEFLGFSIDLPSKVFNESENTKITLTPSLDILIKKENGKIEQKRLDEFSTKNIAQILKNSIMPIIELCKNEKIVQNQNITFLKAV
;
A
#
# COMPACT_ATOMS: atom_id res chain seq x y z
N MET A 1 58.79 -18.27 -8.14
CA MET A 1 57.48 -18.83 -8.55
C MET A 1 56.50 -19.00 -7.38
N SER A 2 56.95 -19.07 -6.10
CA SER A 2 56.05 -19.27 -4.95
C SER A 2 55.23 -18.03 -4.54
N ALA A 3 55.77 -16.81 -4.71
CA ALA A 3 55.10 -15.59 -4.25
C ALA A 3 53.86 -15.20 -5.08
N ASN A 4 53.85 -15.46 -6.40
CA ASN A 4 52.67 -15.17 -7.24
C ASN A 4 51.49 -16.08 -6.90
N HIS A 5 51.75 -17.35 -6.57
CA HIS A 5 50.70 -18.31 -6.26
C HIS A 5 50.05 -18.01 -4.89
N GLU A 6 50.81 -17.54 -3.90
CA GLU A 6 50.26 -17.06 -2.62
C GLU A 6 49.42 -15.78 -2.78
N THR A 7 49.83 -14.86 -3.66
CA THR A 7 49.06 -13.63 -3.93
C THR A 7 47.75 -13.95 -4.67
N GLU A 8 47.80 -14.79 -5.71
CA GLU A 8 46.61 -15.24 -6.45
C GLU A 8 45.61 -15.99 -5.54
N THR A 9 46.10 -16.76 -4.56
CA THR A 9 45.24 -17.48 -3.61
C THR A 9 44.57 -16.52 -2.63
N LYS A 10 45.29 -15.49 -2.15
CA LYS A 10 44.72 -14.45 -1.29
C LYS A 10 43.69 -13.59 -2.00
N GLU A 11 43.95 -13.20 -3.25
CA GLU A 11 43.01 -12.46 -4.08
C GLU A 11 41.73 -13.29 -4.33
N PHE A 12 41.87 -14.58 -4.58
CA PHE A 12 40.73 -15.49 -4.72
C PHE A 12 39.92 -15.61 -3.43
N ASP A 13 40.57 -15.73 -2.27
CA ASP A 13 39.91 -15.77 -0.96
C ASP A 13 39.16 -14.46 -0.64
N GLU A 14 39.70 -13.31 -1.04
CA GLU A 14 39.04 -12.01 -0.89
C GLU A 14 37.81 -11.88 -1.79
N VAL A 15 37.89 -12.38 -3.03
CA VAL A 15 36.74 -12.45 -3.96
C VAL A 15 35.66 -13.39 -3.41
N LEU A 16 36.03 -14.54 -2.85
CA LEU A 16 35.08 -15.46 -2.22
C LEU A 16 34.34 -14.78 -1.05
N LYS A 17 35.07 -14.14 -0.13
CA LYS A 17 34.45 -13.39 0.99
C LYS A 17 33.52 -12.30 0.51
N SER A 18 33.92 -11.56 -0.53
CA SER A 18 33.09 -10.50 -1.10
C SER A 18 31.83 -11.06 -1.77
N THR A 19 31.93 -12.25 -2.35
CA THR A 19 30.79 -12.96 -2.95
C THR A 19 29.85 -13.49 -1.87
N ASP A 20 30.37 -14.06 -0.79
CA ASP A 20 29.57 -14.52 0.35
C ASP A 20 28.78 -13.35 0.96
N LEU A 21 29.43 -12.19 1.17
CA LEU A 21 28.76 -10.98 1.63
C LEU A 21 27.66 -10.52 0.65
N LEU A 22 27.92 -10.55 -0.66
CA LEU A 22 26.92 -10.20 -1.67
C LEU A 22 25.70 -11.14 -1.61
N VAL A 23 25.93 -12.44 -1.39
CA VAL A 23 24.86 -13.43 -1.24
C VAL A 23 24.05 -13.14 0.01
N ASP A 24 24.70 -12.90 1.15
CA ASP A 24 24.03 -12.59 2.42
C ASP A 24 23.16 -11.33 2.32
N GLU A 25 23.68 -10.25 1.72
CA GLU A 25 22.91 -9.03 1.49
C GLU A 25 21.73 -9.26 0.53
N SER A 26 21.93 -10.08 -0.51
CA SER A 26 20.87 -10.40 -1.47
C SER A 26 19.72 -11.19 -0.82
N VAL A 27 20.05 -12.13 0.09
CA VAL A 27 19.05 -12.89 0.87
C VAL A 27 18.26 -11.96 1.78
N GLN A 28 18.93 -11.06 2.51
CA GLN A 28 18.26 -10.10 3.38
C GLN A 28 17.32 -9.18 2.59
N ILE A 29 17.72 -8.70 1.42
CA ILE A 29 16.85 -7.89 0.55
C ILE A 29 15.59 -8.68 0.14
N TYR A 30 15.75 -9.95 -0.21
CA TYR A 30 14.62 -10.81 -0.56
C TYR A 30 13.66 -11.01 0.62
N GLU A 31 14.18 -11.26 1.82
CA GLU A 31 13.38 -11.40 3.04
C GLU A 31 12.59 -10.13 3.34
N LEU A 32 13.23 -8.95 3.24
CA LEU A 32 12.58 -7.66 3.44
C LEU A 32 11.47 -7.38 2.41
N GLU A 33 11.68 -7.75 1.14
CA GLU A 33 10.65 -7.59 0.11
C GLU A 33 9.47 -8.53 0.34
N SER A 34 9.73 -9.75 0.84
CA SER A 34 8.67 -10.68 1.27
C SER A 34 7.89 -10.15 2.47
N GLU A 35 8.55 -9.64 3.50
CA GLU A 35 7.91 -9.08 4.69
C GLU A 35 7.04 -7.87 4.31
N LYS A 36 7.56 -7.00 3.44
CA LYS A 36 6.82 -5.88 2.88
C LYS A 36 5.54 -6.32 2.15
N GLY A 37 5.59 -7.41 1.38
CA GLY A 37 4.40 -7.99 0.75
C GLY A 37 3.34 -8.38 1.78
N ASN A 38 3.74 -9.11 2.82
CA ASN A 38 2.84 -9.53 3.90
C ASN A 38 2.18 -8.33 4.61
N VAL A 39 2.95 -7.28 4.92
CA VAL A 39 2.42 -6.06 5.57
C VAL A 39 1.38 -5.35 4.68
N ILE A 40 1.61 -5.29 3.37
CA ILE A 40 0.63 -4.70 2.43
C ILE A 40 -0.66 -5.51 2.42
N ASP A 41 -0.56 -6.85 2.38
CA ASP A 41 -1.73 -7.73 2.36
C ASP A 41 -2.54 -7.61 3.65
N GLU A 42 -1.89 -7.61 4.82
CA GLU A 42 -2.54 -7.41 6.12
C GLU A 42 -3.25 -6.05 6.21
N LEU A 43 -2.59 -4.99 5.74
CA LEU A 43 -3.15 -3.65 5.70
C LEU A 43 -4.36 -3.58 4.76
N TYR A 44 -4.23 -4.13 3.55
CA TYR A 44 -5.31 -4.20 2.57
C TYR A 44 -6.53 -4.93 3.14
N ASN A 45 -6.32 -6.12 3.72
CA ASN A 45 -7.39 -6.92 4.30
C ASN A 45 -8.10 -6.18 5.45
N SER A 46 -7.33 -5.54 6.33
CA SER A 46 -7.88 -4.76 7.46
C SER A 46 -8.70 -3.56 6.98
N LEU A 47 -8.18 -2.81 6.01
CA LEU A 47 -8.89 -1.66 5.45
C LEU A 47 -10.12 -2.07 4.66
N LYS A 48 -10.08 -3.20 3.95
CA LYS A 48 -11.19 -3.71 3.15
C LYS A 48 -12.40 -4.00 4.02
N VAL A 49 -12.20 -4.70 5.15
CA VAL A 49 -13.28 -4.95 6.12
C VAL A 49 -13.93 -3.65 6.59
N ILE A 50 -13.13 -2.63 6.92
CA ILE A 50 -13.64 -1.34 7.39
C ILE A 50 -14.41 -0.63 6.28
N THR A 51 -13.83 -0.53 5.09
CA THR A 51 -14.38 0.24 3.97
C THR A 51 -15.61 -0.42 3.35
N GLU A 52 -15.65 -1.75 3.26
CA GLU A 52 -16.84 -2.51 2.86
C GLU A 52 -17.97 -2.38 3.87
N PHE A 53 -17.68 -2.44 5.17
CA PHE A 53 -18.68 -2.23 6.22
C PHE A 53 -19.30 -0.83 6.14
N LEU A 54 -18.46 0.19 5.92
CA LEU A 54 -18.91 1.57 5.78
C LEU A 54 -19.69 1.78 4.47
N GLY A 55 -19.36 1.07 3.39
CA GLY A 55 -20.05 1.18 2.10
C GLY A 55 -19.90 2.52 1.39
N PHE A 56 -19.01 3.39 1.85
CA PHE A 56 -18.78 4.72 1.29
C PHE A 56 -17.55 4.77 0.39
N SER A 57 -17.62 5.63 -0.63
CA SER A 57 -16.48 5.96 -1.49
C SER A 57 -15.85 7.29 -1.07
N ILE A 58 -14.55 7.44 -1.28
CA ILE A 58 -13.77 8.62 -0.86
C ILE A 58 -13.12 9.24 -2.10
N ASP A 59 -13.35 10.53 -2.32
CA ASP A 59 -12.68 11.25 -3.39
C ASP A 59 -11.22 11.54 -2.99
N LEU A 60 -10.29 11.24 -3.89
CA LEU A 60 -8.85 11.41 -3.70
C LEU A 60 -8.34 12.58 -4.54
N PRO A 61 -7.33 13.33 -4.05
CA PRO A 61 -6.73 14.42 -4.83
C PRO A 61 -6.01 13.90 -6.09
N SER A 62 -6.30 14.50 -7.25
CA SER A 62 -5.72 14.11 -8.55
C SER A 62 -4.19 14.20 -8.58
N LYS A 63 -3.61 15.11 -7.79
CA LYS A 63 -2.16 15.26 -7.58
C LYS A 63 -1.47 14.01 -7.04
N VAL A 64 -2.18 13.12 -6.33
CA VAL A 64 -1.61 11.85 -5.83
C VAL A 64 -1.25 10.91 -6.98
N PHE A 65 -1.93 11.06 -8.12
CA PHE A 65 -1.80 10.20 -9.29
C PHE A 65 -1.14 10.91 -10.48
N ASN A 66 -0.66 12.15 -10.30
CA ASN A 66 -0.14 13.01 -11.38
C ASN A 66 -1.15 13.21 -12.54
N GLU A 67 -2.45 13.22 -12.22
CA GLU A 67 -3.53 13.44 -13.17
C GLU A 67 -3.98 14.91 -13.19
N SER A 68 -4.72 15.31 -14.22
CA SER A 68 -5.27 16.67 -14.34
C SER A 68 -6.27 16.98 -13.21
N GLU A 69 -6.47 18.26 -12.88
CA GLU A 69 -7.39 18.68 -11.82
C GLU A 69 -8.85 18.30 -12.10
N ASN A 70 -9.24 18.19 -13.38
CA ASN A 70 -10.61 17.77 -13.72
C ASN A 70 -10.78 16.24 -13.73
N THR A 71 -9.70 15.47 -13.49
CA THR A 71 -9.79 14.02 -13.36
C THR A 71 -10.37 13.69 -12.00
N LYS A 72 -11.50 12.98 -11.99
CA LYS A 72 -12.12 12.50 -10.74
C LYS A 72 -11.49 11.19 -10.34
N ILE A 73 -10.96 11.13 -9.12
CA ILE A 73 -10.36 9.92 -8.56
C ILE A 73 -11.09 9.53 -7.29
N THR A 74 -11.50 8.27 -7.21
CA THR A 74 -12.33 7.77 -6.11
C THR A 74 -11.77 6.44 -5.61
N LEU A 75 -11.57 6.34 -4.28
CA LEU A 75 -11.36 5.09 -3.57
C LEU A 75 -12.72 4.47 -3.24
N THR A 76 -12.96 3.26 -3.73
CA THR A 76 -14.21 2.52 -3.50
C THR A 76 -14.17 1.73 -2.19
N PRO A 77 -15.33 1.22 -1.71
CA PRO A 77 -15.38 0.28 -0.59
C PRO A 77 -14.56 -0.99 -0.78
N SER A 78 -14.39 -1.47 -2.02
CA SER A 78 -13.57 -2.64 -2.36
C SER A 78 -12.06 -2.35 -2.39
N LEU A 79 -11.65 -1.13 -2.00
CA LEU A 79 -10.30 -0.60 -2.15
C LEU A 79 -9.80 -0.56 -3.60
N ASP A 80 -10.72 -0.39 -4.55
CA ASP A 80 -10.35 -0.04 -5.92
C ASP A 80 -10.17 1.48 -6.03
N ILE A 81 -9.19 1.89 -6.83
CA ILE A 81 -9.02 3.27 -7.27
C ILE A 81 -9.64 3.39 -8.66
N LEU A 82 -10.72 4.17 -8.76
CA LEU A 82 -11.35 4.56 -10.01
C LEU A 82 -10.83 5.93 -10.44
N ILE A 83 -10.20 6.00 -11.61
CA ILE A 83 -9.72 7.23 -12.24
C ILE A 83 -10.61 7.51 -13.45
N LYS A 84 -11.50 8.50 -13.32
CA LYS A 84 -12.37 8.96 -14.41
C LYS A 84 -11.75 10.19 -15.05
N LYS A 85 -11.21 10.00 -16.26
CA LYS A 85 -10.57 11.05 -17.05
C LYS A 85 -11.62 11.96 -17.71
N GLU A 86 -11.18 13.15 -18.11
CA GLU A 86 -12.03 14.17 -18.77
C GLU A 86 -12.73 13.66 -20.03
N ASN A 87 -12.05 12.80 -20.78
CA ASN A 87 -12.60 12.18 -22.00
C ASN A 87 -13.61 11.05 -21.73
N GLY A 88 -13.97 10.81 -20.47
CA GLY A 88 -14.91 9.76 -20.06
C GLY A 88 -14.30 8.36 -19.91
N LYS A 89 -13.01 8.18 -20.22
CA LYS A 89 -12.31 6.92 -19.96
C LYS A 89 -12.22 6.67 -18.45
N ILE A 90 -12.52 5.44 -18.04
CA ILE A 90 -12.39 4.99 -16.66
C ILE A 90 -11.26 3.96 -16.60
N GLU A 91 -10.32 4.20 -15.69
CA GLU A 91 -9.28 3.24 -15.32
C GLU A 91 -9.56 2.78 -13.89
N GLN A 92 -9.45 1.48 -13.65
CA GLN A 92 -9.64 0.87 -12.34
C GLN A 92 -8.38 0.10 -11.97
N LYS A 93 -7.91 0.26 -10.73
CA LYS A 93 -6.76 -0.45 -10.21
C LYS A 93 -6.94 -0.73 -8.72
N ARG A 94 -6.61 -1.94 -8.25
CA ARG A 94 -6.71 -2.25 -6.82
C ARG A 94 -5.60 -1.55 -6.03
N LEU A 95 -5.87 -1.21 -4.77
CA LEU A 95 -4.90 -0.50 -3.91
C LEU A 95 -3.57 -1.27 -3.76
N ASP A 96 -3.62 -2.59 -3.60
CA ASP A 96 -2.46 -3.49 -3.45
C ASP A 96 -1.59 -3.58 -4.72
N GLU A 97 -2.13 -3.19 -5.88
CA GLU A 97 -1.40 -3.17 -7.15
C GLU A 97 -0.54 -1.90 -7.33
N PHE A 98 -0.62 -0.93 -6.41
CA PHE A 98 0.23 0.28 -6.41
C PHE A 98 1.55 0.04 -5.70
N SER A 99 2.57 0.85 -6.00
CA SER A 99 3.82 0.84 -5.24
C SER A 99 3.57 1.28 -3.79
N THR A 100 4.37 0.80 -2.85
CA THR A 100 4.28 1.18 -1.42
C THR A 100 4.28 2.69 -1.19
N LYS A 101 5.10 3.41 -1.96
CA LYS A 101 5.13 4.89 -1.93
C LYS A 101 3.77 5.48 -2.28
N ASN A 102 3.11 4.97 -3.32
CA ASN A 102 1.81 5.46 -3.75
C ASN A 102 0.70 5.03 -2.78
N ILE A 103 0.73 3.79 -2.28
CA ILE A 103 -0.17 3.33 -1.22
C ILE A 103 -0.09 4.27 -0.02
N ALA A 104 1.11 4.58 0.47
CA ALA A 104 1.30 5.49 1.59
C ALA A 104 0.71 6.89 1.32
N GLN A 105 0.86 7.44 0.11
CA GLN A 105 0.25 8.72 -0.25
C GLN A 105 -1.27 8.64 -0.34
N ILE A 106 -1.83 7.58 -0.91
CA ILE A 106 -3.28 7.35 -0.97
C ILE A 106 -3.84 7.31 0.46
N LEU A 107 -3.25 6.49 1.32
CA LEU A 107 -3.67 6.34 2.71
C LEU A 107 -3.54 7.64 3.51
N LYS A 108 -2.48 8.41 3.30
CA LYS A 108 -2.31 9.74 3.91
C LYS A 108 -3.50 10.67 3.60
N ASN A 109 -4.12 10.52 2.44
CA ASN A 109 -5.26 11.35 2.02
C ASN A 109 -6.63 10.70 2.32
N SER A 110 -6.70 9.40 2.60
CA SER A 110 -7.96 8.69 2.85
C SER A 110 -8.23 8.34 4.31
N ILE A 111 -7.20 8.17 5.16
CA ILE A 111 -7.38 7.73 6.54
C ILE A 111 -8.26 8.68 7.36
N MET A 112 -8.02 9.99 7.30
CA MET A 112 -8.84 10.94 8.07
C MET A 112 -10.31 10.93 7.60
N PRO A 113 -10.62 10.99 6.29
CA PRO A 113 -11.98 10.75 5.80
C PRO A 113 -12.61 9.43 6.28
N ILE A 114 -11.86 8.31 6.26
CA ILE A 114 -12.35 7.01 6.78
C ILE A 114 -12.70 7.13 8.27
N ILE A 115 -11.85 7.77 9.08
CA ILE A 115 -12.11 7.96 10.51
C ILE A 115 -13.36 8.80 10.75
N GLU A 116 -13.56 9.86 9.96
CA GLU A 116 -14.77 10.69 10.05
C GLU A 116 -16.04 9.89 9.69
N LEU A 117 -15.97 9.07 8.64
CA LEU A 117 -17.06 8.17 8.26
C LEU A 117 -17.37 7.17 9.39
N CYS A 118 -16.36 6.54 9.99
CA CYS A 118 -16.54 5.67 11.16
C CYS A 118 -17.25 6.37 12.33
N LYS A 119 -16.87 7.61 12.62
CA LYS A 119 -17.50 8.40 13.70
C LYS A 119 -18.96 8.70 13.39
N ASN A 120 -19.25 9.08 12.15
CA ASN A 120 -20.61 9.38 11.71
C ASN A 120 -21.49 8.12 11.75
N GLU A 121 -21.00 7.00 11.23
CA GLU A 121 -21.72 5.73 11.24
C GLU A 121 -22.05 5.30 12.68
N LYS A 122 -21.09 5.43 13.61
CA LYS A 122 -21.34 5.16 15.03
C LYS A 122 -22.47 6.02 15.61
N ILE A 123 -22.58 7.29 15.21
CA ILE A 123 -23.65 8.18 15.66
C ILE A 123 -25.00 7.68 15.12
N VAL A 124 -25.07 7.39 13.81
CA VAL A 124 -26.28 6.87 13.14
C VAL A 124 -26.76 5.58 13.81
N GLN A 125 -25.85 4.62 14.04
CA GLN A 125 -26.20 3.36 14.69
C GLN A 125 -26.72 3.55 16.11
N ASN A 126 -26.12 4.45 16.89
CA ASN A 126 -26.62 4.77 18.23
C ASN A 126 -28.02 5.39 18.21
N GLN A 127 -28.29 6.29 17.26
CA GLN A 127 -29.62 6.90 17.07
C GLN A 127 -30.66 5.83 16.73
N ASN A 128 -30.34 4.94 15.79
CA ASN A 128 -31.22 3.84 15.38
C ASN A 128 -31.55 2.90 16.56
N ILE A 129 -30.54 2.49 17.33
CA ILE A 129 -30.74 1.64 18.52
C ILE A 129 -31.60 2.36 19.56
N THR A 130 -31.35 3.65 19.80
CA THR A 130 -32.11 4.43 20.79
C THR A 130 -33.58 4.55 20.37
N PHE A 131 -33.84 4.81 19.08
CA PHE A 131 -35.19 4.82 18.53
C PHE A 131 -35.89 3.48 18.73
N LEU A 132 -35.25 2.37 18.36
CA LEU A 132 -35.83 1.02 18.48
C LEU A 132 -36.11 0.62 19.93
N LYS A 133 -35.36 1.14 20.91
CA LYS A 133 -35.61 0.89 22.34
C LYS A 133 -36.76 1.74 22.91
N ALA A 134 -37.15 2.81 22.23
CA ALA A 134 -38.20 3.72 22.66
C ALA A 134 -39.59 3.34 22.11
N VAL A 135 -39.65 2.41 21.16
CA VAL A 135 -40.86 1.79 20.60
C VAL A 135 -41.15 0.49 21.34
#